data_AF-A0A3Q1FAX5-F1
#
_entry.id   AF-A0A3Q1FAX5-F1
#
_cell.length_a   1.000
_cell.length_b   1.000
_cell.length_c   1.000
_cell.angle_alpha   90.00
_cell.angle_beta   90.00
_cell.angle_gamma   90.00
#
_symmetry.space_group_name_H-M   'P 1'
#
loop_
_entity.id
_entity.type
_entity.pdbx_description
1 polymer ?
#
loop_
_entity_poly.entity_id
_entity_poly.type
_entity_poly.pdbx_seq_one_letter_code
_entity_poly.pdbx_strand_id
1 'polypeptide(L)'
;MSDNQSWNSSGSEEDLEPREEPGHPVGIAEFSGVLSKWTNYIHGWQDRWVVLKNNTLSYYKSQDETEYGCRGSLCLSKAVITPHEFDECRLDISVNDSVWYLRAQDPEHRHQWIDSIEVHRADSGYGSESSLRRHGSMLSLTSATSGYSATSTSSFKFVYAHMRDEGCMRDKGHSLREKLAEMETFRDILCRQVDTLQKYFDSCADAVSKDELQRDKIVEDDEDDFPNTRTDGEFLHNNNGSKEKLFQSLSPKGINGIDFKGEAITFKATTAGILATLSHCIDLMVKREDSWQKRLDKEMEKRRRIEEGYKSALNELKKKSHFGGPDYEEGPNSLINEDEFFDAVEAALDRQDKIEEQCQTEKTRIQRSSPVPPGDVYSSTGTHRFSDKVEEMVQSHMTYSLQDVGGDANWQLVVEEGEMKVYRREVEENGIVLDPLKATHSVKGVTGHEVCHYFWDTTYRNDWESRFQPVLRVWPASQRDVLYLSAMRKILANNENDPDTWLVCNFSVDHEDAQPTNKCVRAKINIAMICQTLVSPPEGDKEISRDNILCKITYVANVNPGGWAPASVLRAVAKREYPKFLKRFTSYVQEKTASKPILF
;
A
#
# COMPACT_ATOMS: atom_id res chain seq x y z
N MET A 1 -18.45 -34.09 62.04
CA MET A 1 -18.78 -35.04 63.11
C MET A 1 -19.41 -36.25 62.46
N SER A 2 -18.92 -37.49 62.55
CA SER A 2 -17.71 -38.07 63.19
C SER A 2 -17.71 -39.57 62.81
N ASP A 3 -16.63 -40.34 62.77
CA ASP A 3 -15.18 -40.10 62.69
C ASP A 3 -14.49 -41.41 62.26
N ASN A 4 -13.32 -41.30 61.62
CA ASN A 4 -12.10 -42.16 61.67
C ASN A 4 -12.17 -43.72 61.71
N GLN A 5 -11.46 -44.42 60.79
CA GLN A 5 -10.09 -45.02 60.92
C GLN A 5 -10.02 -46.23 61.90
N SER A 6 -9.21 -47.29 61.72
CA SER A 6 -8.09 -47.66 60.82
C SER A 6 -7.96 -49.22 60.82
N TRP A 7 -7.13 -49.93 60.05
CA TRP A 7 -5.67 -50.18 60.22
C TRP A 7 -5.12 -51.00 59.03
N ASN A 8 -3.81 -50.88 58.74
CA ASN A 8 -3.07 -51.59 57.69
C ASN A 8 -2.37 -52.87 58.21
N SER A 9 -1.99 -53.81 57.30
CA SER A 9 -0.56 -54.10 56.94
C SER A 9 -0.25 -55.54 56.45
N SER A 10 0.62 -55.62 55.42
CA SER A 10 1.51 -56.76 55.01
C SER A 10 0.90 -58.11 54.59
N GLY A 11 1.51 -58.89 53.69
CA GLY A 11 2.75 -58.74 52.90
C GLY A 11 3.12 -60.05 52.16
N SER A 12 4.22 -60.06 51.38
CA SER A 12 4.79 -61.18 50.56
C SER A 12 3.89 -61.76 49.45
N GLU A 13 4.38 -62.33 48.35
CA GLU A 13 5.55 -62.24 47.44
C GLU A 13 5.42 -63.47 46.50
N GLU A 14 6.16 -63.49 45.39
CA GLU A 14 6.29 -64.61 44.42
C GLU A 14 5.07 -64.95 43.53
N ASP A 15 5.17 -64.63 42.23
CA ASP A 15 5.27 -65.69 41.22
C ASP A 15 6.06 -65.21 39.98
N LEU A 16 6.73 -66.14 39.29
CA LEU A 16 7.90 -65.86 38.43
C LEU A 16 7.62 -65.86 36.92
N GLU A 17 8.42 -65.10 36.16
CA GLU A 17 8.45 -65.09 34.69
C GLU A 17 8.98 -66.40 34.06
N PRO A 18 8.49 -66.79 32.86
CA PRO A 18 9.24 -67.56 31.89
C PRO A 18 9.98 -66.64 30.90
N ARG A 19 11.28 -66.49 31.19
CA ARG A 19 12.38 -65.89 30.43
C ARG A 19 12.33 -65.96 28.89
N GLU A 20 12.83 -64.90 28.25
CA GLU A 20 12.98 -64.73 26.80
C GLU A 20 13.83 -65.80 26.08
N GLU A 21 13.57 -66.00 24.77
CA GLU A 21 14.64 -66.36 23.81
C GLU A 21 14.77 -65.30 22.70
N PRO A 22 15.98 -65.03 22.17
CA PRO A 22 16.29 -63.77 21.49
C PRO A 22 16.39 -63.92 19.97
N GLY A 23 15.62 -63.12 19.22
CA GLY A 23 15.48 -63.33 17.77
C GLY A 23 14.98 -62.16 16.91
N HIS A 24 15.12 -60.90 17.36
CA HIS A 24 14.90 -59.74 16.49
C HIS A 24 16.09 -58.76 16.54
N PRO A 25 16.42 -58.09 15.42
CA PRO A 25 17.44 -57.04 15.44
C PRO A 25 17.00 -55.93 16.39
N VAL A 26 17.96 -55.35 17.12
CA VAL A 26 17.73 -54.18 17.97
C VAL A 26 17.46 -52.97 17.07
N GLY A 27 16.23 -52.85 16.59
CA GLY A 27 15.71 -51.62 16.03
C GLY A 27 15.52 -50.60 17.15
N ILE A 28 15.78 -49.33 16.85
CA ILE A 28 15.61 -48.24 17.82
C ILE A 28 14.16 -48.24 18.33
N ALA A 29 14.00 -48.10 19.64
CA ALA A 29 12.70 -48.10 20.30
C ALA A 29 11.82 -46.95 19.77
N GLU A 30 10.55 -47.26 19.51
CA GLU A 30 9.55 -46.30 19.08
C GLU A 30 9.35 -45.22 20.16
N PHE A 31 9.60 -43.96 19.79
CA PHE A 31 9.42 -42.82 20.69
C PHE A 31 8.12 -42.10 20.34
N SER A 32 7.26 -41.87 21.32
CA SER A 32 5.95 -41.24 21.09
C SER A 32 5.51 -40.37 22.26
N GLY A 33 4.74 -39.34 21.95
CA GLY A 33 4.25 -38.39 22.94
C GLY A 33 3.44 -37.26 22.32
N VAL A 34 2.91 -36.38 23.16
CA VAL A 34 2.20 -35.18 22.70
C VAL A 34 3.20 -34.07 22.40
N LEU A 35 3.08 -33.46 21.22
CA LEU A 35 3.71 -32.19 20.87
C LEU A 35 2.64 -31.22 20.38
N SER A 36 2.73 -29.96 20.80
CA SER A 36 1.93 -28.91 20.19
C SER A 36 2.52 -28.59 18.81
N LYS A 37 1.82 -28.98 17.74
CA LYS A 37 2.23 -28.75 16.35
C LYS A 37 1.52 -27.52 15.80
N TRP A 38 2.25 -26.65 15.10
CA TRP A 38 1.61 -25.62 14.26
C TRP A 38 0.89 -26.26 13.07
N THR A 39 -0.39 -25.95 12.89
CA THR A 39 -1.18 -26.48 11.77
C THR A 39 -1.43 -25.47 10.67
N ASN A 40 -1.92 -24.28 11.02
CA ASN A 40 -2.24 -23.17 10.10
C ASN A 40 -2.58 -21.93 10.94
N TYR A 41 -2.81 -20.79 10.28
CA TYR A 41 -3.15 -19.54 10.96
C TYR A 41 -4.46 -19.54 11.76
N ILE A 42 -5.41 -20.43 11.44
CA ILE A 42 -6.74 -20.43 12.07
C ILE A 42 -6.78 -21.27 13.34
N HIS A 43 -6.16 -22.46 13.33
CA HIS A 43 -6.11 -23.37 14.47
C HIS A 43 -4.85 -23.18 15.31
N GLY A 44 -3.81 -22.56 14.74
CA GLY A 44 -2.57 -22.21 15.41
C GLY A 44 -1.76 -23.42 15.89
N TRP A 45 -1.32 -23.37 17.14
CA TRP A 45 -0.68 -24.47 17.84
C TRP A 45 -1.74 -25.45 18.36
N GLN A 46 -1.58 -26.72 18.02
CA GLN A 46 -2.55 -27.77 18.33
C GLN A 46 -1.83 -29.02 18.82
N ASP A 47 -2.29 -29.59 19.92
CA ASP A 47 -1.71 -30.83 20.45
C ASP A 47 -1.94 -31.99 19.48
N ARG A 48 -0.86 -32.71 19.17
CA ARG A 48 -0.86 -33.87 18.29
C ARG A 48 -0.09 -35.00 18.94
N TRP A 49 -0.61 -36.21 18.81
CA TRP A 49 0.14 -37.40 19.16
C TRP A 49 1.17 -37.64 18.06
N VAL A 50 2.45 -37.50 18.40
CA VAL A 50 3.58 -37.66 17.48
C VAL A 50 4.26 -39.00 17.78
N VAL A 51 4.60 -39.73 16.72
CA VAL A 51 5.23 -41.05 16.77
C VAL A 51 6.45 -41.04 15.87
N LEU A 52 7.60 -41.36 16.45
CA LEU A 52 8.87 -41.56 15.77
C LEU A 52 9.15 -43.06 15.67
N LYS A 53 9.13 -43.59 14.44
CA LYS A 53 9.29 -45.01 14.16
C LYS A 53 9.94 -45.22 12.79
N ASN A 54 10.89 -46.14 12.66
CA ASN A 54 11.50 -46.54 11.39
C ASN A 54 11.95 -45.33 10.54
N ASN A 55 12.70 -44.40 11.15
CA ASN A 55 13.21 -43.17 10.51
C ASN A 55 12.10 -42.26 9.91
N THR A 56 10.86 -42.42 10.38
CA THR A 56 9.69 -41.62 9.98
C THR A 56 9.06 -40.99 11.22
N LEU A 57 8.84 -39.67 11.17
CA LEU A 57 8.08 -38.93 12.16
C LEU A 57 6.65 -38.75 11.65
N SER A 58 5.67 -39.31 12.35
CA SER A 58 4.25 -39.27 11.99
C SER A 58 3.43 -38.58 13.07
N TYR A 59 2.33 -37.93 12.70
CA TYR A 59 1.42 -37.34 13.69
C TYR A 59 -0.06 -37.69 13.47
N TYR A 60 -0.78 -37.72 14.58
CA TYR A 60 -2.19 -38.08 14.71
C TYR A 60 -2.91 -37.01 15.54
N LYS A 61 -4.25 -36.98 15.49
CA LYS A 61 -5.06 -36.01 16.21
C LYS A 61 -5.07 -36.26 17.73
N SER A 62 -5.07 -37.53 18.14
CA SER A 62 -4.88 -38.01 19.51
C SER A 62 -4.24 -39.40 19.47
N GLN A 63 -3.86 -39.94 20.64
CA GLN A 63 -3.37 -41.30 20.79
C GLN A 63 -4.43 -42.33 20.39
N ASP A 64 -5.68 -42.11 20.79
CA ASP A 64 -6.84 -42.97 20.48
C ASP A 64 -7.23 -42.94 18.99
N GLU A 65 -6.90 -41.86 18.27
CA GLU A 65 -7.16 -41.73 16.84
C GLU A 65 -6.07 -42.34 15.93
N THR A 66 -5.11 -43.08 16.50
CA THR A 66 -4.04 -43.76 15.73
C THR A 66 -4.59 -44.80 14.74
N GLU A 67 -5.70 -45.47 15.06
CA GLU A 67 -6.38 -46.42 14.17
C GLU A 67 -7.14 -45.75 13.00
N TYR A 68 -7.48 -44.46 13.13
CA TYR A 68 -8.28 -43.72 12.13
C TYR A 68 -7.43 -43.05 11.04
N GLY A 69 -6.10 -43.22 11.09
CA GLY A 69 -5.18 -42.85 10.01
C GLY A 69 -4.23 -41.68 10.34
N CYS A 70 -3.01 -41.79 9.82
CA CYS A 70 -1.96 -40.80 9.96
C CYS A 70 -2.33 -39.48 9.25
N ARG A 71 -2.20 -38.34 9.95
CA ARG A 71 -2.50 -37.00 9.40
C ARG A 71 -1.33 -36.39 8.63
N GLY A 72 -0.11 -36.87 8.87
CA GLY A 72 1.07 -36.51 8.10
C GLY A 72 2.30 -37.26 8.61
N SER A 73 3.18 -37.63 7.68
CA SER A 73 4.40 -38.40 7.94
C SER A 73 5.59 -37.78 7.21
N LEU A 74 6.73 -37.66 7.88
CA LEU A 74 7.94 -37.01 7.40
C LEU A 74 9.14 -37.96 7.56
N CYS A 75 9.83 -38.25 6.46
CA CYS A 75 11.01 -39.13 6.44
C CYS A 75 12.27 -38.34 6.88
N LEU A 76 12.97 -38.84 7.89
CA LEU A 76 14.04 -38.10 8.56
C LEU A 76 15.41 -38.18 7.88
N SER A 77 15.60 -39.03 6.85
CA SER A 77 16.88 -39.20 6.13
C SER A 77 17.53 -37.89 5.63
N LYS A 78 16.72 -36.85 5.39
CA LYS A 78 17.19 -35.52 4.97
C LYS A 78 16.67 -34.39 5.86
N ALA A 79 16.20 -34.70 7.08
CA ALA A 79 15.68 -33.70 7.99
C ALA A 79 16.79 -32.79 8.53
N VAL A 80 16.54 -31.49 8.54
CA VAL A 80 17.31 -30.51 9.31
C VAL A 80 16.45 -30.09 10.49
N ILE A 81 16.96 -30.34 11.69
CA ILE A 81 16.33 -30.00 12.96
C ILE A 81 16.96 -28.70 13.45
N THR A 82 16.14 -27.69 13.72
CA THR A 82 16.57 -26.36 14.14
C THR A 82 15.89 -26.02 15.48
N PRO A 83 16.62 -25.99 16.60
CA PRO A 83 16.10 -25.44 17.86
C PRO A 83 15.83 -23.93 17.71
N HIS A 84 14.75 -23.42 18.29
CA HIS A 84 14.42 -22.00 18.19
C HIS A 84 15.27 -21.15 19.16
N GLU A 85 15.84 -20.04 18.68
CA GLU A 85 16.80 -19.20 19.45
C GLU A 85 16.21 -18.57 20.71
N PHE A 86 14.90 -18.26 20.72
CA PHE A 86 14.22 -17.52 21.80
C PHE A 86 13.09 -18.30 22.49
N ASP A 87 12.81 -19.53 22.04
CA ASP A 87 11.70 -20.34 22.55
C ASP A 87 12.27 -21.69 22.97
N GLU A 88 12.53 -21.81 24.27
CA GLU A 88 13.21 -22.96 24.86
C GLU A 88 12.42 -24.27 24.72
N CYS A 89 11.13 -24.22 24.34
CA CYS A 89 10.29 -25.39 24.10
C CYS A 89 10.13 -25.73 22.61
N ARG A 90 10.51 -24.84 21.66
CA ARG A 90 10.26 -25.02 20.21
C ARG A 90 11.44 -25.66 19.47
N LEU A 91 11.10 -26.61 18.60
CA LEU A 91 11.96 -27.16 17.55
C LEU A 91 11.26 -27.13 16.19
N ASP A 92 12.03 -26.86 15.14
CA ASP A 92 11.54 -26.82 13.76
C ASP A 92 12.22 -27.94 12.95
N ILE A 93 11.43 -28.75 12.25
CA ILE A 93 11.92 -29.88 11.44
C ILE A 93 11.64 -29.59 9.97
N SER A 94 12.68 -29.53 9.15
CA SER A 94 12.57 -29.23 7.72
C SER A 94 13.11 -30.37 6.84
N VAL A 95 12.34 -30.78 5.82
CA VAL A 95 12.69 -31.79 4.82
C VAL A 95 12.27 -31.29 3.45
N ASN A 96 13.26 -31.00 2.59
CA ASN A 96 13.05 -30.31 1.31
C ASN A 96 12.21 -29.03 1.55
N ASP A 97 11.08 -28.87 0.87
CA ASP A 97 10.16 -27.71 1.01
C ASP A 97 9.13 -27.86 2.15
N SER A 98 9.19 -28.92 2.95
CA SER A 98 8.25 -29.17 4.06
C SER A 98 8.87 -28.80 5.41
N VAL A 99 8.23 -27.90 6.15
CA VAL A 99 8.63 -27.51 7.51
C VAL A 99 7.53 -27.82 8.51
N TRP A 100 7.86 -28.48 9.61
CA TRP A 100 6.98 -28.70 10.76
C TRP A 100 7.51 -27.93 11.96
N TYR A 101 6.72 -26.99 12.46
CA TYR A 101 7.00 -26.27 13.70
C TYR A 101 6.35 -27.01 14.87
N LEU A 102 7.14 -27.36 15.88
CA LEU A 102 6.73 -28.20 17.02
C LEU A 102 7.16 -27.55 18.35
N ARG A 103 6.34 -27.69 19.38
CA ARG A 103 6.64 -27.31 20.76
C ARG A 103 6.48 -28.50 21.69
N ALA A 104 7.50 -28.74 22.50
CA ALA A 104 7.45 -29.66 23.62
C ALA A 104 6.81 -28.98 24.85
N GLN A 105 6.52 -29.78 25.88
CA GLN A 105 5.95 -29.30 27.14
C GLN A 105 6.90 -28.38 27.91
N ASP A 106 8.20 -28.68 27.86
CA ASP A 106 9.29 -27.99 28.54
C ASP A 106 10.61 -28.16 27.75
N PRO A 107 11.69 -27.43 28.13
CA PRO A 107 12.97 -27.52 27.44
C PRO A 107 13.61 -28.91 27.53
N GLU A 108 13.43 -29.65 28.63
CA GLU A 108 13.96 -31.00 28.82
C GLU A 108 13.36 -31.97 27.80
N HIS A 109 12.03 -31.99 27.65
CA HIS A 109 11.35 -32.77 26.62
C HIS A 109 11.72 -32.32 25.21
N ARG A 110 11.97 -31.01 24.97
CA ARG A 110 12.47 -30.54 23.67
C ARG A 110 13.80 -31.22 23.32
N HIS A 111 14.76 -31.28 24.24
CA HIS A 111 16.03 -31.95 24.01
C HIS A 111 15.84 -33.46 23.79
N GLN A 112 15.02 -34.14 24.60
CA GLN A 112 14.70 -35.57 24.41
C GLN A 112 14.15 -35.87 23.01
N TRP A 113 13.27 -35.00 22.49
CA TRP A 113 12.74 -35.13 21.13
C TRP A 113 13.82 -34.92 20.07
N ILE A 114 14.68 -33.91 20.21
CA ILE A 114 15.80 -33.66 19.29
C ILE A 114 16.74 -34.87 19.28
N ASP A 115 17.22 -35.30 20.44
CA ASP A 115 18.16 -36.43 20.59
C ASP A 115 17.58 -37.71 19.96
N SER A 116 16.31 -38.02 20.26
CA SER A 116 15.63 -39.19 19.71
C SER A 116 15.50 -39.15 18.18
N ILE A 117 15.23 -37.98 17.62
CA ILE A 117 15.13 -37.75 16.17
C ILE A 117 16.51 -37.87 15.51
N GLU A 118 17.57 -37.33 16.13
CA GLU A 118 18.93 -37.43 15.61
C GLU A 118 19.46 -38.86 15.61
N VAL A 119 19.20 -39.64 16.68
CA VAL A 119 19.53 -41.07 16.74
C VAL A 119 18.84 -41.86 15.64
N HIS A 120 17.53 -41.68 15.45
CA HIS A 120 16.77 -42.33 14.38
C HIS A 120 17.24 -41.94 12.98
N ARG A 121 17.66 -40.69 12.79
CA ARG A 121 18.21 -40.19 11.53
C ARG A 121 19.59 -40.79 11.22
N ALA A 122 20.48 -40.87 12.21
CA ALA A 122 21.86 -41.32 12.04
C ALA A 122 21.97 -42.80 11.65
N ASP A 123 21.13 -43.65 12.24
CA ASP A 123 21.14 -45.11 12.04
C ASP A 123 20.76 -45.52 10.60
N SER A 124 20.01 -44.66 9.90
CA SER A 124 19.66 -44.86 8.47
C SER A 124 20.85 -44.80 7.50
N GLY A 125 22.05 -44.47 7.99
CA GLY A 125 23.28 -44.42 7.19
C GLY A 125 23.92 -45.77 6.86
N TYR A 126 23.45 -46.90 7.43
CA TYR A 126 24.14 -48.19 7.34
C TYR A 126 23.26 -49.41 7.00
N GLY A 127 22.53 -49.36 5.88
CA GLY A 127 22.22 -50.59 5.13
C GLY A 127 20.81 -50.73 4.53
N SER A 128 20.71 -51.65 3.57
CA SER A 128 19.49 -52.16 2.92
C SER A 128 18.72 -51.20 1.98
N GLU A 129 19.30 -50.95 0.81
CA GLU A 129 18.46 -50.95 -0.41
C GLU A 129 17.85 -52.36 -0.58
N SER A 130 16.56 -52.54 -0.26
CA SER A 130 15.62 -53.41 -1.00
C SER A 130 14.34 -53.72 -0.20
N SER A 131 13.21 -53.18 -0.67
CA SER A 131 11.94 -53.93 -0.83
C SER A 131 10.87 -53.06 -1.47
N LEU A 132 10.99 -52.89 -2.79
CA LEU A 132 9.80 -52.64 -3.61
C LEU A 132 8.88 -53.87 -3.52
N ARG A 133 7.62 -53.70 -3.10
CA ARG A 133 6.45 -54.08 -3.92
C ARG A 133 5.07 -53.84 -3.28
N ARG A 134 4.24 -53.13 -4.05
CA ARG A 134 2.79 -53.37 -4.28
C ARG A 134 1.83 -53.16 -3.10
N HIS A 135 1.09 -52.05 -3.17
CA HIS A 135 -0.31 -52.14 -3.59
C HIS A 135 -0.78 -50.86 -4.31
N GLY A 136 -1.69 -51.02 -5.29
CA GLY A 136 -2.64 -49.98 -5.75
C GLY A 136 -2.13 -48.65 -6.31
N SER A 137 -1.79 -48.59 -7.59
CA SER A 137 -1.98 -47.35 -8.40
C SER A 137 -3.49 -47.05 -8.51
N MET A 138 -4.02 -45.87 -8.84
CA MET A 138 -3.91 -45.02 -10.05
C MET A 138 -5.02 -43.94 -9.89
N LEU A 139 -5.00 -42.68 -10.37
CA LEU A 139 -4.16 -41.89 -11.29
C LEU A 139 -4.12 -40.41 -10.79
N SER A 140 -3.05 -39.68 -11.12
CA SER A 140 -3.14 -38.26 -11.50
C SER A 140 -2.78 -38.15 -12.97
N LEU A 141 -3.62 -37.50 -13.78
CA LEU A 141 -3.39 -37.33 -15.22
C LEU A 141 -2.92 -35.89 -15.55
N THR A 142 -2.21 -35.80 -16.67
CA THR A 142 -1.71 -34.58 -17.34
C THR A 142 -0.54 -33.85 -16.68
N SER A 143 0.66 -34.21 -17.14
CA SER A 143 1.80 -33.29 -17.25
C SER A 143 2.31 -33.32 -18.69
N ALA A 144 1.83 -32.38 -19.49
CA ALA A 144 2.35 -31.93 -20.78
C ALA A 144 1.61 -30.61 -21.08
N THR A 145 2.24 -29.49 -21.42
CA THR A 145 3.45 -29.33 -22.24
C THR A 145 4.35 -28.19 -21.75
N SER A 146 5.67 -28.39 -21.79
CA SER A 146 6.64 -27.30 -21.71
C SER A 146 6.56 -26.43 -22.97
N GLY A 147 6.34 -25.12 -22.83
CA GLY A 147 6.26 -24.18 -23.95
C GLY A 147 6.68 -22.78 -23.52
N TYR A 148 7.96 -22.44 -23.70
CA TYR A 148 8.45 -21.10 -23.47
C TYR A 148 7.85 -20.12 -24.48
N SER A 149 7.05 -19.16 -24.01
CA SER A 149 6.76 -17.92 -24.72
C SER A 149 6.36 -16.83 -23.72
N ALA A 150 7.08 -15.71 -23.74
CA ALA A 150 6.81 -14.58 -22.89
C ALA A 150 5.79 -13.64 -23.54
N THR A 151 4.64 -13.45 -22.90
CA THR A 151 3.70 -12.36 -23.22
C THR A 151 2.91 -11.94 -21.98
N SER A 152 2.73 -10.62 -21.84
CA SER A 152 1.63 -9.99 -21.09
C SER A 152 1.66 -9.99 -19.55
N THR A 153 2.73 -9.43 -18.96
CA THR A 153 2.57 -8.60 -17.74
C THR A 153 2.16 -7.18 -18.11
N SER A 154 0.89 -6.98 -18.46
CA SER A 154 0.26 -5.65 -18.37
C SER A 154 -0.20 -5.38 -16.94
N SER A 155 -0.38 -4.10 -16.59
CA SER A 155 -1.03 -3.64 -15.34
C SER A 155 -0.22 -3.60 -14.04
N PHE A 156 1.11 -3.50 -14.09
CA PHE A 156 1.93 -3.02 -12.94
C PHE A 156 2.82 -1.82 -13.27
N LYS A 157 2.30 -0.90 -14.11
CA LYS A 157 3.02 0.30 -14.56
C LYS A 157 2.25 1.61 -14.33
N PHE A 158 1.69 1.78 -13.12
CA PHE A 158 0.98 3.01 -12.73
C PHE A 158 1.36 3.62 -11.37
N VAL A 159 2.15 2.95 -10.51
CA VAL A 159 2.41 3.41 -9.11
C VAL A 159 3.89 3.69 -8.81
N TYR A 160 4.72 3.93 -9.84
CA TYR A 160 6.07 4.53 -9.69
C TYR A 160 6.31 5.68 -10.69
N ALA A 161 5.26 6.49 -10.92
CA ALA A 161 5.28 7.61 -11.86
C ALA A 161 5.27 9.00 -11.19
N HIS A 162 5.35 9.09 -9.85
CA HIS A 162 5.14 10.35 -9.11
C HIS A 162 6.34 10.91 -8.32
N MET A 163 7.55 10.38 -8.56
CA MET A 163 8.81 11.01 -8.14
C MET A 163 9.80 11.06 -9.31
N ARG A 164 9.43 11.79 -10.37
CA ARG A 164 10.35 12.18 -11.45
C ARG A 164 10.24 13.67 -11.78
N ASP A 165 10.33 14.51 -10.75
CA ASP A 165 10.76 15.90 -10.94
C ASP A 165 12.30 16.02 -10.93
N GLU A 166 12.95 15.27 -11.83
CA GLU A 166 14.37 15.44 -12.18
C GLU A 166 14.52 16.05 -13.60
N GLY A 167 13.49 16.76 -14.08
CA GLY A 167 13.55 17.49 -15.36
C GLY A 167 14.36 18.79 -15.28
N CYS A 168 14.20 19.56 -14.20
CA CYS A 168 14.63 20.97 -14.14
C CYS A 168 16.17 21.19 -14.11
N MET A 169 16.98 20.17 -13.77
CA MET A 169 18.45 20.28 -13.79
C MET A 169 19.12 19.68 -15.02
N ARG A 170 18.54 18.67 -15.68
CA ARG A 170 19.23 17.96 -16.78
C ARG A 170 19.24 18.78 -18.08
N ASP A 171 18.16 19.50 -18.36
CA ASP A 171 18.01 20.28 -19.59
C ASP A 171 18.94 21.51 -19.66
N LYS A 172 19.39 22.04 -18.51
CA LYS A 172 20.28 23.21 -18.44
C LYS A 172 21.72 22.89 -18.87
N GLY A 173 22.18 21.65 -18.68
CA GLY A 173 23.50 21.22 -19.15
C GLY A 173 23.54 21.04 -20.67
N HIS A 174 22.54 20.34 -21.22
CA HIS A 174 22.41 20.15 -22.67
C HIS A 174 22.28 21.49 -23.41
N SER A 175 21.43 22.40 -22.89
CA SER A 175 21.25 23.73 -23.47
C SER A 175 22.54 24.56 -23.50
N LEU A 176 23.39 24.51 -22.45
CA LEU A 176 24.65 25.27 -22.46
C LEU A 176 25.64 24.74 -23.50
N ARG A 177 25.78 23.41 -23.61
CA ARG A 177 26.66 22.76 -24.59
C ARG A 177 26.23 23.03 -26.03
N GLU A 178 24.92 23.01 -26.29
CA GLU A 178 24.34 23.40 -27.57
C GLU A 178 24.59 24.88 -27.87
N LYS A 179 24.40 25.77 -26.90
CA LYS A 179 24.69 27.21 -27.04
C LYS A 179 26.17 27.51 -27.25
N LEU A 180 27.08 26.72 -26.68
CA LEU A 180 28.51 26.84 -26.96
C LEU A 180 28.86 26.42 -28.39
N ALA A 181 28.33 25.29 -28.87
CA ALA A 181 28.50 24.87 -30.27
C ALA A 181 27.88 25.87 -31.27
N GLU A 182 26.74 26.47 -30.94
CA GLU A 182 26.18 27.59 -31.69
C GLU A 182 27.13 28.81 -31.70
N MET A 183 27.68 29.21 -30.54
CA MET A 183 28.62 30.34 -30.45
C MET A 183 29.93 30.10 -31.22
N GLU A 184 30.47 28.89 -31.21
CA GLU A 184 31.61 28.50 -32.06
C GLU A 184 31.25 28.57 -33.55
N THR A 185 30.06 28.11 -33.93
CA THR A 185 29.56 28.21 -35.31
C THR A 185 29.39 29.67 -35.75
N PHE A 186 28.83 30.54 -34.89
CA PHE A 186 28.70 31.98 -35.16
C PHE A 186 30.06 32.66 -35.29
N ARG A 187 31.02 32.32 -34.42
CA ARG A 187 32.41 32.79 -34.50
C ARG A 187 33.02 32.45 -35.86
N ASP A 188 32.88 31.21 -36.32
CA ASP A 188 33.46 30.77 -37.58
C ASP A 188 32.78 31.38 -38.81
N ILE A 189 31.47 31.65 -38.74
CA ILE A 189 30.75 32.44 -39.75
C ILE A 189 31.28 33.88 -39.77
N LEU A 190 31.45 34.51 -38.59
CA LEU A 190 32.00 35.86 -38.48
C LEU A 190 33.42 35.93 -39.05
N CYS A 191 34.32 34.99 -38.71
CA CYS A 191 35.65 34.90 -39.31
C CYS A 191 35.59 34.93 -40.85
N ARG A 192 34.75 34.08 -41.47
CA ARG A 192 34.61 34.00 -42.94
C ARG A 192 34.02 35.28 -43.56
N GLN A 193 33.07 35.91 -42.89
CA GLN A 193 32.49 37.19 -43.34
C GLN A 193 33.52 38.32 -43.27
N VAL A 194 34.32 38.34 -42.20
CA VAL A 194 35.40 39.31 -41.98
C VAL A 194 36.51 39.12 -43.02
N ASP A 195 36.93 37.87 -43.30
CA ASP A 195 37.89 37.59 -44.38
C ASP A 195 37.36 38.03 -45.76
N THR A 196 36.06 37.93 -45.98
CA THR A 196 35.41 38.35 -47.24
C THR A 196 35.35 39.88 -47.35
N LEU A 197 35.01 40.56 -46.26
CA LEU A 197 34.93 42.02 -46.22
C LEU A 197 36.35 42.65 -46.24
N GLN A 198 37.33 42.02 -45.60
CA GLN A 198 38.74 42.41 -45.69
C GLN A 198 39.24 42.33 -47.14
N LYS A 199 38.94 41.24 -47.87
CA LYS A 199 39.28 41.14 -49.31
C LYS A 199 38.65 42.25 -50.14
N TYR A 200 37.45 42.70 -49.80
CA TYR A 200 36.81 43.85 -50.46
C TYR A 200 37.58 45.15 -50.17
N PHE A 201 37.86 45.45 -48.90
CA PHE A 201 38.66 46.61 -48.50
C PHE A 201 40.07 46.61 -49.14
N ASP A 202 40.76 45.47 -49.11
CA ASP A 202 42.08 45.29 -49.73
C ASP A 202 41.99 45.51 -51.25
N SER A 203 40.96 44.99 -51.93
CA SER A 203 40.73 45.20 -53.38
C SER A 203 40.44 46.67 -53.72
N CYS A 204 39.71 47.38 -52.85
CA CYS A 204 39.48 48.82 -53.01
C CYS A 204 40.77 49.63 -52.80
N ALA A 205 41.59 49.29 -51.81
CA ALA A 205 42.89 49.92 -51.58
C ALA A 205 43.87 49.69 -52.74
N ASP A 206 43.90 48.49 -53.32
CA ASP A 206 44.68 48.16 -54.52
C ASP A 206 44.19 48.91 -55.77
N ALA A 207 42.87 49.12 -55.92
CA ALA A 207 42.30 49.87 -57.03
C ALA A 207 42.68 51.35 -56.98
N VAL A 208 42.63 51.98 -55.79
CA VAL A 208 43.10 53.37 -55.59
C VAL A 208 44.60 53.49 -55.85
N SER A 209 45.39 52.53 -55.38
CA SER A 209 46.86 52.51 -55.58
C SER A 209 47.27 52.36 -57.06
N LYS A 210 46.41 51.74 -57.90
CA LYS A 210 46.64 51.64 -59.35
C LYS A 210 46.25 52.90 -60.11
N ASP A 211 45.24 53.64 -59.67
CA ASP A 211 44.81 54.89 -60.32
C ASP A 211 45.87 56.00 -60.19
N GLU A 212 46.60 56.06 -59.07
CA GLU A 212 47.77 56.95 -58.92
C GLU A 212 48.89 56.61 -59.93
N LEU A 213 49.28 55.34 -60.01
CA LEU A 213 50.35 54.87 -60.93
C LEU A 213 50.01 54.99 -62.42
N GLN A 214 48.73 55.14 -62.76
CA GLN A 214 48.26 55.24 -64.14
C GLN A 214 48.06 56.70 -64.57
N ARG A 215 47.87 57.62 -63.63
CA ARG A 215 47.82 59.07 -63.88
C ARG A 215 49.20 59.68 -64.15
N ASP A 216 50.25 59.10 -63.55
CA ASP A 216 51.67 59.46 -63.75
C ASP A 216 52.25 59.06 -65.13
N LYS A 217 51.43 58.52 -66.03
CA LYS A 217 51.85 58.02 -67.37
C LYS A 217 51.14 58.67 -68.56
N ILE A 218 50.37 59.74 -68.35
CA ILE A 218 49.56 60.38 -69.41
C ILE A 218 49.96 61.86 -69.56
N VAL A 219 51.25 62.07 -69.81
CA VAL A 219 51.83 63.32 -70.33
C VAL A 219 52.95 62.89 -71.29
N GLU A 220 53.07 63.55 -72.44
CA GLU A 220 53.83 63.11 -73.64
C GLU A 220 53.13 61.94 -74.38
N ASP A 221 52.83 61.99 -75.69
CA ASP A 221 53.04 63.03 -76.71
C ASP A 221 51.96 62.94 -77.82
N ASP A 222 51.84 63.96 -78.68
CA ASP A 222 50.78 64.13 -79.69
C ASP A 222 50.95 63.29 -80.99
N GLU A 223 49.85 63.18 -81.76
CA GLU A 223 49.71 63.30 -83.25
C GLU A 223 48.77 62.28 -83.93
N ASP A 224 47.93 62.81 -84.83
CA ASP A 224 47.01 62.10 -85.76
C ASP A 224 47.80 61.48 -86.97
N ASP A 225 47.27 60.72 -87.95
CA ASP A 225 45.93 60.68 -88.58
C ASP A 225 45.64 59.35 -89.34
N PHE A 226 44.39 59.24 -89.82
CA PHE A 226 43.56 58.19 -90.46
C PHE A 226 44.10 57.50 -91.77
N PRO A 227 43.42 56.47 -92.40
CA PRO A 227 41.96 56.25 -92.44
C PRO A 227 41.31 54.83 -92.36
N ASN A 228 39.98 54.89 -92.17
CA ASN A 228 38.92 53.86 -92.03
C ASN A 228 38.76 52.78 -93.13
N THR A 229 38.14 51.62 -92.78
CA THR A 229 36.85 51.14 -93.38
C THR A 229 36.20 49.87 -92.75
N ARG A 230 35.04 50.06 -92.08
CA ARG A 230 33.71 49.34 -92.12
C ARG A 230 33.50 47.79 -92.04
N THR A 231 32.58 47.41 -91.11
CA THR A 231 31.46 46.39 -91.16
C THR A 231 31.75 44.88 -91.27
N ASP A 232 31.33 44.03 -90.31
CA ASP A 232 30.01 43.33 -90.12
C ASP A 232 29.66 42.26 -91.19
N GLY A 233 29.07 41.08 -90.90
CA GLY A 233 28.61 40.45 -89.65
C GLY A 233 27.77 39.16 -89.88
N GLU A 234 27.25 38.53 -88.80
CA GLU A 234 26.21 37.45 -88.73
C GLU A 234 26.59 35.98 -89.13
N PHE A 235 25.91 34.87 -88.74
CA PHE A 235 24.54 34.60 -88.24
C PHE A 235 24.43 33.30 -87.35
N LEU A 236 23.81 33.38 -86.14
CA LEU A 236 23.02 32.37 -85.32
C LEU A 236 23.49 30.89 -85.06
N HIS A 237 23.01 30.07 -84.08
CA HIS A 237 21.85 30.02 -83.14
C HIS A 237 22.15 29.05 -81.93
N ASN A 238 21.21 28.61 -81.07
CA ASN A 238 20.81 29.19 -79.75
C ASN A 238 20.36 28.08 -78.73
N ASN A 239 20.02 28.45 -77.47
CA ASN A 239 19.36 27.73 -76.34
C ASN A 239 20.25 26.92 -75.36
N ASN A 240 20.10 26.92 -74.02
CA ASN A 240 19.40 27.76 -73.00
C ASN A 240 19.86 27.26 -71.58
N GLY A 241 19.91 27.94 -70.42
CA GLY A 241 19.58 29.33 -70.04
C GLY A 241 19.81 29.67 -68.54
N SER A 242 19.39 30.89 -68.16
CA SER A 242 19.17 31.59 -66.85
C SER A 242 19.00 30.81 -65.52
N LYS A 243 19.22 31.36 -64.30
CA LYS A 243 19.63 32.70 -63.75
C LYS A 243 20.14 32.48 -62.28
N GLU A 244 20.73 33.40 -61.52
CA GLU A 244 20.51 34.85 -61.38
C GLU A 244 21.75 35.61 -60.84
N LYS A 245 21.75 36.96 -60.92
CA LYS A 245 22.90 37.84 -60.59
C LYS A 245 22.58 38.80 -59.43
N LEU A 246 23.56 39.09 -58.58
CA LEU A 246 23.56 40.32 -57.77
C LEU A 246 25.02 40.77 -57.51
N PHE A 247 25.22 42.10 -57.46
CA PHE A 247 26.48 42.87 -57.48
C PHE A 247 26.98 43.29 -58.87
N GLN A 248 26.46 44.45 -59.29
CA GLN A 248 26.89 45.20 -60.46
C GLN A 248 27.97 46.19 -60.04
N SER A 249 29.12 46.17 -60.73
CA SER A 249 30.27 47.04 -60.46
C SER A 249 29.89 48.52 -60.55
N LEU A 250 29.93 49.22 -59.41
CA LEU A 250 29.92 50.68 -59.37
C LEU A 250 31.36 51.18 -59.53
N SER A 251 31.60 52.03 -60.53
CA SER A 251 32.91 52.63 -60.75
C SER A 251 33.21 53.71 -59.70
N PRO A 252 34.42 53.76 -59.13
CA PRO A 252 34.77 54.72 -58.09
C PRO A 252 35.13 56.09 -58.69
N LYS A 253 34.12 56.81 -59.20
CA LYS A 253 34.23 58.24 -59.52
C LYS A 253 33.32 59.05 -58.59
N GLY A 254 33.71 59.15 -57.32
CA GLY A 254 32.94 59.92 -56.33
C GLY A 254 33.24 59.73 -54.83
N ILE A 255 34.39 59.15 -54.43
CA ILE A 255 34.75 58.99 -53.01
C ILE A 255 36.17 59.53 -52.77
N ASN A 256 36.33 60.86 -52.85
CA ASN A 256 37.55 61.53 -52.41
C ASN A 256 37.43 61.84 -50.91
N GLY A 257 38.21 61.15 -50.06
CA GLY A 257 38.31 61.49 -48.63
C GLY A 257 38.37 60.31 -47.66
N ILE A 258 38.20 59.06 -48.12
CA ILE A 258 38.30 57.86 -47.27
C ILE A 258 39.69 57.24 -47.46
N ASP A 259 40.49 57.17 -46.39
CA ASP A 259 41.72 56.36 -46.37
C ASP A 259 41.35 54.88 -46.21
N PHE A 260 40.96 54.26 -47.33
CA PHE A 260 40.61 52.84 -47.37
C PHE A 260 41.73 51.93 -46.86
N LYS A 261 42.99 52.36 -46.89
CA LYS A 261 44.14 51.57 -46.40
C LYS A 261 44.25 51.64 -44.89
N GLY A 262 44.12 52.84 -44.31
CA GLY A 262 44.02 53.05 -42.85
C GLY A 262 42.78 52.39 -42.25
N GLU A 263 41.63 52.50 -42.91
CA GLU A 263 40.40 51.82 -42.51
C GLU A 263 40.50 50.29 -42.60
N ALA A 264 41.07 49.74 -43.68
CA ALA A 264 41.32 48.30 -43.81
C ALA A 264 42.21 47.73 -42.69
N ILE A 265 43.27 48.45 -42.32
CA ILE A 265 44.17 48.07 -41.22
C ILE A 265 43.44 48.16 -39.87
N THR A 266 42.69 49.23 -39.65
CA THR A 266 41.94 49.47 -38.40
C THR A 266 40.81 48.45 -38.23
N PHE A 267 40.09 48.13 -39.29
CA PHE A 267 39.09 47.07 -39.34
C PHE A 267 39.72 45.72 -38.98
N LYS A 268 40.81 45.33 -39.66
CA LYS A 268 41.54 44.09 -39.38
C LYS A 268 41.96 43.96 -37.92
N ALA A 269 42.55 45.02 -37.35
CA ALA A 269 43.01 45.05 -35.97
C ALA A 269 41.84 44.97 -34.97
N THR A 270 40.79 45.75 -35.19
CA THR A 270 39.60 45.78 -34.32
C THR A 270 38.89 44.44 -34.32
N THR A 271 38.69 43.84 -35.49
CA THR A 271 37.98 42.57 -35.61
C THR A 271 38.80 41.39 -35.09
N ALA A 272 40.12 41.39 -35.28
CA ALA A 272 40.99 40.42 -34.62
C ALA A 272 40.88 40.50 -33.09
N GLY A 273 40.81 41.70 -32.51
CA GLY A 273 40.58 41.91 -31.07
C GLY A 273 39.23 41.39 -30.58
N ILE A 274 38.15 41.63 -31.34
CA ILE A 274 36.81 41.11 -31.03
C ILE A 274 36.78 39.58 -31.09
N LEU A 275 37.35 38.97 -32.14
CA LEU A 275 37.41 37.51 -32.30
C LEU A 275 38.27 36.84 -31.22
N ALA A 276 39.39 37.46 -30.82
CA ALA A 276 40.20 36.99 -29.69
C ALA A 276 39.42 37.04 -28.37
N THR A 277 38.70 38.14 -28.11
CA THR A 277 37.87 38.30 -26.91
C THR A 277 36.73 37.27 -26.88
N LEU A 278 36.05 37.05 -27.99
CA LEU A 278 34.96 36.06 -28.10
C LEU A 278 35.47 34.64 -27.93
N SER A 279 36.65 34.31 -28.47
CA SER A 279 37.34 33.03 -28.23
C SER A 279 37.64 32.82 -26.74
N HIS A 280 38.15 33.85 -26.06
CA HIS A 280 38.44 33.78 -24.62
C HIS A 280 37.18 33.60 -23.76
N CYS A 281 36.06 34.23 -24.13
CA CYS A 281 34.77 34.02 -23.48
C CYS A 281 34.28 32.58 -23.62
N ILE A 282 34.40 31.97 -24.81
CA ILE A 282 34.07 30.56 -25.04
C ILE A 282 34.96 29.66 -24.16
N ASP A 283 36.29 29.85 -24.15
CA ASP A 283 37.22 29.09 -23.30
C ASP A 283 36.85 29.12 -21.80
N LEU A 284 36.42 30.29 -21.30
CA LEU A 284 36.00 30.45 -19.90
C LEU A 284 34.69 29.73 -19.60
N MET A 285 33.75 29.71 -20.55
CA MET A 285 32.49 28.99 -20.42
C MET A 285 32.69 27.48 -20.49
N VAL A 286 33.52 26.98 -21.42
CA VAL A 286 33.91 25.56 -21.50
C VAL A 286 34.57 25.11 -20.19
N LYS A 287 35.57 25.85 -19.68
CA LYS A 287 36.22 25.54 -18.38
C LYS A 287 35.24 25.53 -17.21
N ARG A 288 34.21 26.37 -17.23
CA ARG A 288 33.15 26.40 -16.22
C ARG A 288 32.25 25.17 -16.33
N GLU A 289 31.81 24.81 -17.53
CA GLU A 289 31.01 23.61 -17.80
C GLU A 289 31.74 22.34 -17.34
N ASP A 290 33.01 22.18 -17.74
CA ASP A 290 33.89 21.09 -17.35
C ASP A 290 34.01 20.92 -15.83
N SER A 291 34.08 22.04 -15.10
CA SER A 291 34.14 22.08 -13.63
C SER A 291 32.81 21.67 -12.99
N TRP A 292 31.68 22.05 -13.59
CA TRP A 292 30.35 21.63 -13.15
C TRP A 292 30.08 20.15 -13.45
N GLN A 293 30.47 19.65 -14.62
CA GLN A 293 30.34 18.24 -14.97
C GLN A 293 31.12 17.36 -13.97
N LYS A 294 32.38 17.70 -13.70
CA LYS A 294 33.22 17.01 -12.69
C LYS A 294 32.65 17.06 -11.27
N ARG A 295 31.77 18.01 -10.94
CA ARG A 295 31.03 18.04 -9.65
C ARG A 295 29.80 17.15 -9.70
N LEU A 296 29.04 17.21 -10.79
CA LEU A 296 27.86 16.38 -11.02
C LEU A 296 28.24 14.87 -11.01
N ASP A 297 29.30 14.49 -11.71
CA ASP A 297 29.79 13.11 -11.77
C ASP A 297 30.18 12.59 -10.39
N LYS A 298 30.83 13.42 -9.55
CA LYS A 298 31.17 13.09 -8.16
C LYS A 298 29.93 12.89 -7.31
N GLU A 299 28.87 13.68 -7.52
CA GLU A 299 27.63 13.56 -6.74
C GLU A 299 26.79 12.35 -7.19
N MET A 300 26.73 12.07 -8.49
CA MET A 300 26.14 10.84 -9.03
C MET A 300 26.85 9.60 -8.49
N GLU A 301 28.18 9.60 -8.44
CA GLU A 301 28.97 8.49 -7.90
C GLU A 301 28.79 8.30 -6.38
N LYS A 302 28.61 9.37 -5.60
CA LYS A 302 28.20 9.27 -4.19
C LYS A 302 26.79 8.66 -4.06
N ARG A 303 25.82 9.16 -4.84
CA ARG A 303 24.44 8.66 -4.82
C ARG A 303 24.39 7.17 -5.18
N ARG A 304 25.15 6.74 -6.20
CA ARG A 304 25.32 5.33 -6.58
C ARG A 304 25.85 4.49 -5.42
N ARG A 305 26.93 4.93 -4.74
CA ARG A 305 27.50 4.20 -3.58
C ARG A 305 26.53 4.11 -2.39
N ILE A 306 25.76 5.17 -2.13
CA ILE A 306 24.75 5.17 -1.06
C ILE A 306 23.59 4.23 -1.43
N GLU A 307 23.14 4.25 -2.68
CA GLU A 307 22.07 3.36 -3.18
C GLU A 307 22.50 1.89 -3.18
N GLU A 308 23.76 1.60 -3.55
CA GLU A 308 24.35 0.26 -3.48
C GLU A 308 24.54 -0.19 -2.02
N GLY A 309 24.97 0.71 -1.13
CA GLY A 309 25.03 0.46 0.31
C GLY A 309 23.64 0.15 0.89
N TYR A 310 22.62 0.91 0.51
CA TYR A 310 21.23 0.67 0.90
C TYR A 310 20.68 -0.65 0.35
N LYS A 311 20.92 -0.97 -0.93
CA LYS A 311 20.54 -2.27 -1.53
C LYS A 311 21.27 -3.44 -0.88
N SER A 312 22.54 -3.28 -0.54
CA SER A 312 23.32 -4.29 0.18
C SER A 312 22.78 -4.49 1.61
N ALA A 313 22.51 -3.41 2.34
CA ALA A 313 21.89 -3.45 3.66
C ALA A 313 20.49 -4.06 3.62
N LEU A 314 19.68 -3.76 2.60
CA LEU A 314 18.36 -4.37 2.39
C LEU A 314 18.47 -5.87 2.06
N ASN A 315 19.47 -6.29 1.29
CA ASN A 315 19.73 -7.70 1.00
C ASN A 315 20.32 -8.44 2.22
N GLU A 316 21.13 -7.79 3.06
CA GLU A 316 21.51 -8.33 4.36
C GLU A 316 20.32 -8.43 5.30
N LEU A 317 19.43 -7.43 5.32
CA LEU A 317 18.20 -7.49 6.09
C LEU A 317 17.33 -8.65 5.63
N LYS A 318 17.23 -8.90 4.31
CA LYS A 318 16.54 -10.06 3.73
C LYS A 318 17.20 -11.41 4.01
N LYS A 319 18.52 -11.45 4.20
CA LYS A 319 19.27 -12.66 4.60
C LYS A 319 19.20 -12.91 6.11
N LYS A 320 19.13 -11.85 6.91
CA LYS A 320 18.94 -11.90 8.37
C LYS A 320 17.46 -12.06 8.74
N SER A 321 16.53 -11.71 7.86
CA SER A 321 15.10 -12.01 7.98
C SER A 321 14.80 -13.45 7.56
N HIS A 322 15.55 -14.41 8.09
CA HIS A 322 15.04 -15.77 8.25
C HIS A 322 14.20 -15.89 9.54
N PHE A 323 13.41 -14.85 9.83
CA PHE A 323 12.19 -14.94 10.65
C PHE A 323 11.07 -15.57 9.80
N GLY A 324 11.38 -16.69 9.15
CA GLY A 324 10.42 -17.54 8.48
C GLY A 324 9.81 -18.48 9.52
N GLY A 325 8.51 -18.35 9.77
CA GLY A 325 7.85 -19.15 10.79
C GLY A 325 6.37 -18.80 10.96
N PRO A 326 5.67 -19.51 11.87
CA PRO A 326 4.25 -19.36 12.19
C PRO A 326 3.75 -17.94 12.43
N ASP A 327 4.65 -17.02 12.77
CA ASP A 327 4.32 -15.66 13.16
C ASP A 327 4.44 -14.64 12.01
N TYR A 328 4.93 -15.05 10.82
CA TYR A 328 5.24 -14.14 9.70
C TYR A 328 4.81 -14.59 8.29
N GLU A 329 4.88 -15.88 7.93
CA GLU A 329 4.37 -16.40 6.63
C GLU A 329 3.73 -17.79 6.79
N GLU A 330 2.63 -18.07 6.08
CA GLU A 330 2.01 -19.41 6.08
C GLU A 330 2.87 -20.36 5.23
N GLY A 331 3.26 -21.50 5.81
CA GLY A 331 4.05 -22.49 5.09
C GLY A 331 3.28 -23.08 3.90
N PRO A 332 3.94 -23.46 2.79
CA PRO A 332 3.28 -23.86 1.54
C PRO A 332 2.40 -25.12 1.66
N ASN A 333 2.55 -25.90 2.73
CA ASN A 333 1.73 -27.08 3.03
C ASN A 333 0.67 -26.84 4.14
N SER A 334 0.47 -25.59 4.56
CA SER A 334 -0.61 -25.16 5.47
C SER A 334 -1.71 -24.37 4.74
N LEU A 335 -1.66 -24.33 3.40
CA LEU A 335 -2.65 -23.70 2.53
C LEU A 335 -3.99 -24.42 2.65
N ILE A 336 -4.79 -23.95 3.61
CA ILE A 336 -6.24 -24.01 3.57
C ILE A 336 -6.69 -23.32 2.26
N ASN A 337 -7.65 -23.90 1.54
CA ASN A 337 -8.18 -23.20 0.36
C ASN A 337 -9.02 -21.99 0.81
N GLU A 338 -9.26 -21.02 -0.09
CA GLU A 338 -9.96 -19.79 0.29
C GLU A 338 -11.34 -20.07 0.89
N ASP A 339 -12.07 -21.06 0.36
CA ASP A 339 -13.40 -21.47 0.84
C ASP A 339 -13.35 -22.02 2.29
N GLU A 340 -12.43 -22.94 2.60
CA GLU A 340 -12.27 -23.51 3.94
C GLU A 340 -11.72 -22.47 4.95
N PHE A 341 -10.99 -21.45 4.47
CA PHE A 341 -10.64 -20.27 5.27
C PHE A 341 -11.89 -19.44 5.61
N PHE A 342 -12.78 -19.19 4.64
CA PHE A 342 -14.03 -18.46 4.87
C PHE A 342 -14.95 -19.23 5.82
N ASP A 343 -15.15 -20.54 5.61
CA ASP A 343 -15.91 -21.43 6.50
C ASP A 343 -15.40 -21.38 7.94
N ALA A 344 -14.07 -21.40 8.13
CA ALA A 344 -13.49 -21.41 9.47
C ALA A 344 -13.50 -20.03 10.14
N VAL A 345 -13.43 -18.93 9.38
CA VAL A 345 -13.67 -17.56 9.87
C VAL A 345 -15.13 -17.39 10.27
N GLU A 346 -16.08 -17.84 9.44
CA GLU A 346 -17.52 -17.81 9.75
C GLU A 346 -17.82 -18.65 10.99
N ALA A 347 -17.35 -19.91 11.06
CA ALA A 347 -17.51 -20.79 12.22
C ALA A 347 -16.80 -20.31 13.50
N ALA A 348 -15.73 -19.50 13.40
CA ALA A 348 -15.13 -18.84 14.57
C ALA A 348 -16.05 -17.74 15.13
N LEU A 349 -16.72 -17.02 14.23
CA LEU A 349 -17.60 -15.91 14.58
C LEU A 349 -18.97 -16.43 15.05
N ASP A 350 -19.50 -17.51 14.48
CA ASP A 350 -20.67 -18.24 15.01
C ASP A 350 -20.43 -18.78 16.43
N ARG A 351 -19.19 -19.20 16.74
CA ARG A 351 -18.81 -19.61 18.09
C ARG A 351 -18.79 -18.42 19.05
N GLN A 352 -18.30 -17.27 18.60
CA GLN A 352 -18.36 -16.02 19.37
C GLN A 352 -19.82 -15.63 19.67
N ASP A 353 -20.71 -15.69 18.67
CA ASP A 353 -22.12 -15.37 18.83
C ASP A 353 -22.83 -16.29 19.84
N LYS A 354 -22.55 -17.60 19.80
CA LYS A 354 -23.08 -18.57 20.79
C LYS A 354 -22.58 -18.28 22.21
N ILE A 355 -21.33 -17.84 22.38
CA ILE A 355 -20.78 -17.42 23.68
C ILE A 355 -21.46 -16.13 24.16
N GLU A 356 -21.76 -15.20 23.25
CA GLU A 356 -22.44 -13.95 23.55
C GLU A 356 -23.90 -14.16 23.96
N GLU A 357 -24.67 -15.00 23.25
CA GLU A 357 -26.04 -15.36 23.62
C GLU A 357 -26.12 -15.98 25.02
N GLN A 358 -25.21 -16.92 25.33
CA GLN A 358 -25.12 -17.54 26.67
C GLN A 358 -24.84 -16.48 27.75
N CYS A 359 -23.84 -15.61 27.52
CA CYS A 359 -23.51 -14.52 28.44
C CYS A 359 -24.65 -13.50 28.61
N GLN A 360 -25.40 -13.22 27.53
CA GLN A 360 -26.45 -12.22 27.54
C GLN A 360 -27.67 -12.71 28.31
N THR A 361 -28.02 -13.98 28.16
CA THR A 361 -29.03 -14.69 28.96
C THR A 361 -28.73 -14.61 30.47
N GLU A 362 -27.45 -14.68 30.84
CA GLU A 362 -27.01 -14.60 32.24
C GLU A 362 -27.13 -13.18 32.82
N LYS A 363 -26.88 -12.14 32.00
CA LYS A 363 -27.02 -10.72 32.38
C LYS A 363 -28.47 -10.30 32.61
N THR A 364 -29.44 -10.85 31.87
CA THR A 364 -30.87 -10.49 32.00
C THR A 364 -31.43 -10.75 33.41
N ARG A 365 -30.72 -11.55 34.22
CA ARG A 365 -31.07 -11.87 35.61
C ARG A 365 -30.79 -10.74 36.62
N ILE A 366 -30.03 -9.71 36.26
CA ILE A 366 -29.66 -8.61 37.18
C ILE A 366 -29.95 -7.24 36.54
N GLN A 367 -31.22 -6.82 36.61
CA GLN A 367 -31.58 -5.44 36.26
C GLN A 367 -31.05 -4.45 37.31
N ARG A 368 -30.22 -3.49 36.86
CA ARG A 368 -30.05 -2.21 37.54
C ARG A 368 -30.75 -1.12 36.72
N SER A 369 -31.88 -0.64 37.22
CA SER A 369 -32.56 0.53 36.67
C SER A 369 -31.93 1.81 37.22
N SER A 370 -31.21 2.55 36.38
CA SER A 370 -30.88 3.96 36.65
C SER A 370 -32.02 4.87 36.15
N PRO A 371 -32.42 5.92 36.89
CA PRO A 371 -33.38 6.90 36.40
C PRO A 371 -32.81 7.68 35.21
N VAL A 372 -33.65 7.99 34.22
CA VAL A 372 -33.33 9.00 33.20
C VAL A 372 -33.35 10.37 33.88
N PRO A 373 -32.32 11.24 33.70
CA PRO A 373 -32.33 12.58 34.26
C PRO A 373 -33.47 13.42 33.63
N PRO A 374 -34.35 14.05 34.44
CA PRO A 374 -35.33 14.99 33.91
C PRO A 374 -34.68 16.36 33.70
N GLY A 375 -34.27 16.67 32.47
CA GLY A 375 -33.84 18.01 32.08
C GLY A 375 -33.01 18.04 30.81
N ASP A 376 -33.24 19.05 29.98
CA ASP A 376 -32.41 19.37 28.82
C ASP A 376 -31.02 19.87 29.26
N VAL A 377 -30.12 18.94 29.54
CA VAL A 377 -28.68 19.22 29.76
C VAL A 377 -27.95 19.34 28.40
N TYR A 378 -28.67 19.73 27.35
CA TYR A 378 -28.10 20.11 26.07
C TYR A 378 -27.48 21.50 26.22
N SER A 379 -26.24 21.52 26.73
CA SER A 379 -25.44 22.73 26.86
C SER A 379 -25.49 23.53 25.56
N SER A 380 -25.74 24.82 25.70
CA SER A 380 -25.39 25.83 24.70
C SER A 380 -23.96 25.59 24.20
N THR A 381 -23.68 26.02 22.96
CA THR A 381 -22.42 25.84 22.22
C THR A 381 -21.19 26.14 23.09
N GLY A 382 -20.71 25.12 23.79
CA GLY A 382 -19.63 25.24 24.75
C GLY A 382 -18.33 25.51 24.00
N THR A 383 -17.57 26.50 24.44
CA THR A 383 -16.24 26.80 23.93
C THR A 383 -15.22 25.82 24.53
N HIS A 384 -15.16 24.61 23.96
CA HIS A 384 -14.13 23.62 24.24
C HIS A 384 -13.11 23.56 23.09
N ARG A 385 -11.89 23.05 23.34
CA ARG A 385 -10.78 23.05 22.36
C ARG A 385 -11.08 22.39 21.00
N PHE A 386 -12.16 21.61 20.90
CA PHE A 386 -12.59 20.93 19.68
C PHE A 386 -13.88 21.51 19.06
N SER A 387 -14.37 22.69 19.47
CA SER A 387 -15.71 23.16 19.07
C SER A 387 -15.82 23.37 17.56
N ASP A 388 -14.86 24.07 16.98
CA ASP A 388 -14.81 24.30 15.52
C ASP A 388 -14.70 22.98 14.75
N LYS A 389 -13.97 21.99 15.31
CA LYS A 389 -13.84 20.66 14.70
C LYS A 389 -15.14 19.87 14.78
N VAL A 390 -15.88 19.93 15.89
CA VAL A 390 -17.21 19.32 16.00
C VAL A 390 -18.14 19.93 14.95
N GLU A 391 -18.15 21.26 14.81
CA GLU A 391 -19.01 21.94 13.84
C GLU A 391 -18.67 21.57 12.38
N GLU A 392 -17.37 21.55 12.04
CA GLU A 392 -16.88 21.10 10.73
C GLU A 392 -17.35 19.67 10.40
N MET A 393 -17.21 18.74 11.34
CA MET A 393 -17.59 17.34 11.15
C MET A 393 -19.11 17.18 11.04
N VAL A 394 -19.89 17.87 11.87
CA VAL A 394 -21.37 17.87 11.82
C VAL A 394 -21.86 18.42 10.49
N GLN A 395 -21.35 19.58 10.05
CA GLN A 395 -21.75 20.20 8.78
C GLN A 395 -21.34 19.34 7.58
N SER A 396 -20.17 18.69 7.63
CA SER A 396 -19.74 17.73 6.60
C SER A 396 -20.71 16.55 6.48
N HIS A 397 -21.14 15.97 7.61
CA HIS A 397 -22.13 14.88 7.60
C HIS A 397 -23.50 15.33 7.08
N MET A 398 -24.00 16.50 7.48
CA MET A 398 -25.25 17.04 6.94
C MET A 398 -25.19 17.27 5.42
N THR A 399 -24.06 17.76 4.91
CA THR A 399 -23.88 18.09 3.49
C THR A 399 -23.76 16.85 2.59
N TYR A 400 -23.01 15.83 3.04
CA TYR A 400 -22.63 14.70 2.19
C TYR A 400 -23.29 13.37 2.58
N SER A 401 -23.54 13.11 3.87
CA SER A 401 -23.98 11.79 4.33
C SER A 401 -25.47 11.53 4.12
N LEU A 402 -26.30 12.56 3.99
CA LEU A 402 -27.74 12.43 3.73
C LEU A 402 -28.10 12.20 2.24
N GLN A 403 -27.18 12.46 1.31
CA GLN A 403 -27.42 12.30 -0.14
C GLN A 403 -27.82 10.85 -0.49
N ASP A 404 -28.86 10.64 -1.30
CA ASP A 404 -29.28 9.28 -1.67
C ASP A 404 -28.19 8.55 -2.46
N VAL A 405 -28.02 7.26 -2.16
CA VAL A 405 -27.04 6.36 -2.79
C VAL A 405 -27.70 5.21 -3.55
N GLY A 406 -29.03 5.05 -3.47
CA GLY A 406 -29.73 3.96 -4.15
C GLY A 406 -29.63 3.98 -5.68
N GLY A 407 -29.33 5.14 -6.27
CA GLY A 407 -29.07 5.32 -7.71
C GLY A 407 -27.61 5.61 -8.08
N ASP A 408 -26.68 5.65 -7.13
CA ASP A 408 -25.25 5.92 -7.40
C ASP A 408 -24.49 4.62 -7.69
N ALA A 409 -24.05 4.44 -8.93
CA ALA A 409 -23.31 3.26 -9.38
C ALA A 409 -21.97 3.03 -8.64
N ASN A 410 -21.47 4.03 -7.90
CA ASN A 410 -20.28 3.89 -7.05
C ASN A 410 -20.57 3.18 -5.72
N TRP A 411 -21.83 3.00 -5.32
CA TRP A 411 -22.24 2.31 -4.10
C TRP A 411 -22.83 0.93 -4.42
N GLN A 412 -22.25 -0.11 -3.82
CA GLN A 412 -22.72 -1.48 -3.92
C GLN A 412 -23.68 -1.75 -2.76
N LEU A 413 -24.92 -2.18 -3.04
CA LEU A 413 -25.83 -2.70 -2.03
C LEU A 413 -25.33 -4.08 -1.58
N VAL A 414 -24.96 -4.20 -0.31
CA VAL A 414 -24.32 -5.41 0.26
C VAL A 414 -25.34 -6.29 0.98
N VAL A 415 -26.30 -5.67 1.68
CA VAL A 415 -27.37 -6.35 2.45
C VAL A 415 -28.65 -5.51 2.38
N GLU A 416 -29.79 -6.18 2.19
CA GLU A 416 -31.13 -5.61 2.29
C GLU A 416 -32.01 -6.52 3.15
N GLU A 417 -32.48 -6.01 4.27
CA GLU A 417 -33.36 -6.71 5.23
C GLU A 417 -34.57 -5.83 5.56
N GLY A 418 -35.65 -5.99 4.80
CA GLY A 418 -36.86 -5.18 4.94
C GLY A 418 -36.59 -3.69 4.72
N GLU A 419 -36.77 -2.89 5.77
CA GLU A 419 -36.48 -1.44 5.75
C GLU A 419 -34.99 -1.10 5.96
N MET A 420 -34.12 -2.09 6.20
CA MET A 420 -32.68 -1.86 6.37
C MET A 420 -31.93 -2.12 5.06
N LYS A 421 -31.13 -1.15 4.59
CA LYS A 421 -30.26 -1.29 3.43
C LYS A 421 -28.84 -0.88 3.79
N VAL A 422 -27.84 -1.70 3.46
CA VAL A 422 -26.43 -1.47 3.78
C VAL A 422 -25.62 -1.42 2.50
N TYR A 423 -24.99 -0.28 2.24
CA TYR A 423 -24.20 0.02 1.07
C TYR A 423 -22.72 0.17 1.42
N ARG A 424 -21.84 -0.25 0.51
CA ARG A 424 -20.38 -0.09 0.59
C ARG A 424 -19.84 0.47 -0.71
N ARG A 425 -18.81 1.31 -0.64
CA ARG A 425 -17.94 1.60 -1.78
C ARG A 425 -16.58 0.98 -1.52
N GLU A 426 -16.02 0.27 -2.49
CA GLU A 426 -14.68 -0.31 -2.34
C GLU A 426 -13.60 0.75 -2.57
N VAL A 427 -12.73 0.95 -1.58
CA VAL A 427 -11.66 1.95 -1.60
C VAL A 427 -10.44 1.37 -0.89
N GLU A 428 -9.31 1.29 -1.60
CA GLU A 428 -8.02 0.87 -1.04
C GLU A 428 -6.98 1.95 -1.29
N GLU A 429 -6.30 2.39 -0.23
CA GLU A 429 -5.21 3.36 -0.30
C GLU A 429 -3.94 2.72 0.27
N ASN A 430 -2.87 2.64 -0.53
CA ASN A 430 -1.61 2.00 -0.15
C ASN A 430 -1.76 0.55 0.36
N GLY A 431 -2.75 -0.20 -0.15
CA GLY A 431 -3.07 -1.57 0.29
C GLY A 431 -3.81 -1.64 1.64
N ILE A 432 -4.31 -0.50 2.15
CA ILE A 432 -5.18 -0.42 3.32
C ILE A 432 -6.61 -0.22 2.85
N VAL A 433 -7.52 -1.08 3.29
CA VAL A 433 -8.97 -0.94 3.03
C VAL A 433 -9.52 0.24 3.82
N LEU A 434 -10.18 1.16 3.11
CA LEU A 434 -10.87 2.33 3.64
C LEU A 434 -12.37 2.35 3.29
N ASP A 435 -12.88 1.25 2.73
CA ASP A 435 -14.24 1.06 2.20
C ASP A 435 -15.32 1.87 2.97
N PRO A 436 -15.81 3.01 2.42
CA PRO A 436 -16.89 3.76 3.03
C PRO A 436 -18.17 2.94 3.10
N LEU A 437 -18.80 2.93 4.27
CA LEU A 437 -20.08 2.28 4.49
C LEU A 437 -21.16 3.31 4.78
N LYS A 438 -22.30 3.16 4.13
CA LYS A 438 -23.54 3.89 4.41
C LYS A 438 -24.69 2.90 4.55
N ALA A 439 -25.48 3.03 5.60
CA ALA A 439 -26.70 2.27 5.79
C ALA A 439 -27.89 3.19 6.02
N THR A 440 -29.06 2.79 5.53
CA THR A 440 -30.34 3.44 5.77
C THR A 440 -31.31 2.47 6.43
N HIS A 441 -32.08 2.96 7.40
CA HIS A 441 -33.07 2.11 8.09
C HIS A 441 -34.28 2.93 8.58
N SER A 442 -35.49 2.40 8.39
CA SER A 442 -36.74 3.00 8.92
C SER A 442 -37.22 2.23 10.15
N VAL A 443 -37.27 2.87 11.32
CA VAL A 443 -37.62 2.23 12.61
C VAL A 443 -38.89 2.86 13.20
N LYS A 444 -39.94 2.06 13.39
CA LYS A 444 -41.23 2.51 13.97
C LYS A 444 -41.15 2.61 15.49
N GLY A 445 -41.95 3.50 16.08
CA GLY A 445 -42.13 3.56 17.54
C GLY A 445 -41.03 4.26 18.33
N VAL A 446 -40.04 4.85 17.66
CA VAL A 446 -38.93 5.60 18.27
C VAL A 446 -38.71 6.92 17.55
N THR A 447 -38.14 7.90 18.25
CA THR A 447 -37.71 9.18 17.66
C THR A 447 -36.21 9.19 17.37
N GLY A 448 -35.76 10.13 16.53
CA GLY A 448 -34.34 10.38 16.33
C GLY A 448 -33.60 10.83 17.59
N HIS A 449 -34.27 11.55 18.50
CA HIS A 449 -33.73 11.92 19.81
C HIS A 449 -33.43 10.68 20.65
N GLU A 450 -34.41 9.77 20.78
CA GLU A 450 -34.24 8.51 21.52
C GLU A 450 -33.10 7.67 20.94
N VAL A 451 -33.06 7.49 19.62
CA VAL A 451 -32.01 6.72 18.93
C VAL A 451 -30.63 7.35 19.16
N CYS A 452 -30.47 8.66 18.98
CA CYS A 452 -29.20 9.34 19.22
C CYS A 452 -28.77 9.29 20.69
N HIS A 453 -29.71 9.41 21.64
CA HIS A 453 -29.42 9.33 23.07
C HIS A 453 -28.83 7.97 23.47
N TYR A 454 -29.48 6.84 23.12
CA TYR A 454 -28.96 5.50 23.45
C TYR A 454 -27.68 5.12 22.68
N PHE A 455 -27.38 5.78 21.56
CA PHE A 455 -26.13 5.59 20.81
C PHE A 455 -24.94 6.34 21.44
N TRP A 456 -25.20 7.57 21.92
CA TRP A 456 -24.20 8.46 22.50
C TRP A 456 -23.88 8.14 23.97
N ASP A 457 -24.91 7.85 24.79
CA ASP A 457 -24.75 7.65 26.22
C ASP A 457 -24.03 6.33 26.54
N THR A 458 -22.84 6.46 27.15
CA THR A 458 -21.96 5.34 27.48
C THR A 458 -22.51 4.40 28.54
N THR A 459 -23.50 4.83 29.33
CA THR A 459 -24.11 4.00 30.39
C THR A 459 -24.86 2.79 29.82
N TYR A 460 -25.49 2.94 28.66
CA TYR A 460 -26.23 1.88 27.98
C TYR A 460 -25.36 1.03 27.04
N ARG A 461 -24.10 1.42 26.81
CA ARG A 461 -23.30 0.87 25.71
C ARG A 461 -23.12 -0.64 25.78
N ASN A 462 -22.87 -1.17 26.98
CA ASN A 462 -22.65 -2.60 27.23
C ASN A 462 -23.91 -3.48 27.14
N ASP A 463 -25.09 -2.88 26.95
CA ASP A 463 -26.34 -3.64 26.73
C ASP A 463 -26.47 -4.04 25.25
N TRP A 464 -26.12 -3.14 24.33
CA TRP A 464 -26.27 -3.34 22.88
C TRP A 464 -24.96 -3.65 22.15
N GLU A 465 -23.83 -3.08 22.58
CA GLU A 465 -22.51 -3.39 22.02
C GLU A 465 -22.01 -4.73 22.58
N SER A 466 -21.78 -5.71 21.70
CA SER A 466 -21.10 -6.95 22.06
C SER A 466 -19.71 -6.64 22.63
N ARG A 467 -19.34 -7.32 23.72
CA ARG A 467 -18.36 -6.84 24.71
C ARG A 467 -17.14 -6.15 24.10
N PHE A 468 -16.84 -4.95 24.62
CA PHE A 468 -15.57 -4.22 24.48
C PHE A 468 -14.37 -5.06 25.01
N GLN A 469 -13.95 -6.10 24.28
CA GLN A 469 -12.52 -6.38 24.14
C GLN A 469 -11.98 -5.35 23.14
N PRO A 470 -10.80 -4.75 23.35
CA PRO A 470 -10.33 -3.65 22.50
C PRO A 470 -10.29 -4.09 21.04
N VAL A 471 -11.17 -3.50 20.24
CA VAL A 471 -11.47 -3.80 18.82
C VAL A 471 -11.04 -5.21 18.40
N LEU A 472 -11.97 -6.16 18.54
CA LEU A 472 -11.94 -7.55 18.04
C LEU A 472 -10.70 -7.86 17.20
N ARG A 473 -9.81 -8.73 17.68
CA ARG A 473 -8.63 -9.16 16.91
C ARG A 473 -9.11 -9.93 15.67
N VAL A 474 -9.33 -9.19 14.59
CA VAL A 474 -9.65 -9.72 13.26
C VAL A 474 -8.38 -10.40 12.72
N TRP A 475 -8.21 -11.67 13.08
CA TRP A 475 -7.11 -12.52 12.64
C TRP A 475 -7.01 -12.50 11.11
N PRO A 476 -5.81 -12.36 10.50
CA PRO A 476 -4.46 -12.36 11.08
C PRO A 476 -3.96 -11.03 11.64
N ALA A 477 -4.73 -9.96 11.49
CA ALA A 477 -4.22 -8.62 11.72
C ALA A 477 -4.17 -8.28 13.24
N SER A 478 -3.25 -7.39 13.61
CA SER A 478 -3.03 -6.98 15.01
C SER A 478 -4.28 -6.42 15.68
N GLN A 479 -4.35 -6.47 17.00
CA GLN A 479 -5.43 -5.83 17.75
C GLN A 479 -5.49 -4.33 17.45
N ARG A 480 -6.69 -3.77 17.35
CA ARG A 480 -6.88 -2.32 17.16
C ARG A 480 -7.26 -1.66 18.48
N ASP A 481 -6.91 -0.39 18.62
CA ASP A 481 -7.56 0.52 19.56
C ASP A 481 -8.11 1.73 18.78
N VAL A 482 -9.04 2.46 19.39
CA VAL A 482 -9.61 3.66 18.79
C VAL A 482 -9.79 4.73 19.86
N LEU A 483 -9.39 5.95 19.51
CA LEU A 483 -9.58 7.15 20.31
C LEU A 483 -10.43 8.10 19.46
N TYR A 484 -11.53 8.59 20.04
CA TYR A 484 -12.49 9.44 19.33
C TYR A 484 -13.21 10.39 20.27
N LEU A 485 -13.66 11.51 19.70
CA LEU A 485 -14.61 12.43 20.33
C LEU A 485 -16.01 12.02 19.89
N SER A 486 -16.95 11.96 20.84
CA SER A 486 -18.35 11.64 20.61
C SER A 486 -19.24 12.85 20.92
N ALA A 487 -19.88 13.42 19.91
CA ALA A 487 -20.71 14.62 20.04
C ALA A 487 -22.14 14.36 19.54
N MET A 488 -23.13 14.62 20.39
CA MET A 488 -24.55 14.68 20.03
C MET A 488 -24.98 16.13 19.75
N ARG A 489 -25.80 16.32 18.71
CA ARG A 489 -26.35 17.61 18.27
C ARG A 489 -27.80 17.44 17.79
N LYS A 490 -28.61 18.45 18.08
CA LYS A 490 -29.87 18.70 17.37
C LYS A 490 -29.60 19.78 16.31
N ILE A 491 -30.09 19.56 15.10
CA ILE A 491 -29.92 20.44 13.96
C ILE A 491 -31.32 20.81 13.50
N LEU A 492 -31.66 22.08 13.64
CA LEU A 492 -32.98 22.59 13.31
C LEU A 492 -33.15 22.64 11.78
N ALA A 493 -34.35 22.34 11.31
CA ALA A 493 -34.68 22.51 9.91
C ALA A 493 -34.69 23.99 9.50
N ASN A 494 -34.17 24.30 8.30
CA ASN A 494 -34.20 25.65 7.74
C ASN A 494 -35.59 26.04 7.18
N ASN A 495 -36.52 25.09 7.11
CA ASN A 495 -37.84 25.21 6.49
C ASN A 495 -38.84 24.34 7.27
N GLU A 496 -40.08 24.80 7.44
CA GLU A 496 -41.11 24.11 8.24
C GLU A 496 -41.53 22.75 7.66
N ASN A 497 -41.19 22.47 6.39
CA ASN A 497 -41.49 21.20 5.71
C ASN A 497 -40.45 20.09 5.97
N ASP A 498 -39.25 20.44 6.44
CA ASP A 498 -38.17 19.48 6.68
C ASP A 498 -38.13 19.08 8.17
N PRO A 499 -37.88 17.81 8.52
CA PRO A 499 -37.82 17.38 9.90
C PRO A 499 -36.50 17.81 10.58
N ASP A 500 -36.60 18.23 11.84
CA ASP A 500 -35.43 18.38 12.72
C ASP A 500 -34.58 17.11 12.70
N THR A 501 -33.26 17.30 12.61
CA THR A 501 -32.30 16.20 12.49
C THR A 501 -31.49 16.07 13.77
N TRP A 502 -31.53 14.89 14.39
CA TRP A 502 -30.65 14.52 15.49
C TRP A 502 -29.43 13.80 14.92
N LEU A 503 -28.24 14.12 15.43
CA LEU A 503 -26.98 13.59 14.91
C LEU A 503 -26.02 13.27 16.05
N VAL A 504 -25.39 12.10 16.00
CA VAL A 504 -24.22 11.75 16.82
C VAL A 504 -23.04 11.51 15.90
N CYS A 505 -21.94 12.26 16.10
CA CYS A 505 -20.69 12.10 15.37
C CYS A 505 -19.60 11.55 16.28
N ASN A 506 -18.96 10.47 15.84
CA ASN A 506 -17.84 9.79 16.50
C ASN A 506 -16.62 9.85 15.56
N PHE A 507 -15.70 10.78 15.81
CA PHE A 507 -14.54 10.99 14.95
C PHE A 507 -13.22 10.99 15.74
N SER A 508 -12.17 10.44 15.14
CA SER A 508 -10.88 10.31 15.81
C SER A 508 -10.20 11.64 16.09
N VAL A 509 -9.67 11.78 17.30
CA VAL A 509 -8.89 12.92 17.79
C VAL A 509 -7.67 12.41 18.55
N ASP A 510 -6.65 13.24 18.67
CA ASP A 510 -5.48 12.94 19.51
C ASP A 510 -5.70 13.46 20.95
N HIS A 511 -5.15 12.75 21.94
CA HIS A 511 -5.23 13.12 23.35
C HIS A 511 -3.93 12.74 24.08
N GLU A 512 -3.41 13.64 24.91
CA GLU A 512 -2.12 13.46 25.59
C GLU A 512 -2.11 12.19 26.46
N ASP A 513 -3.16 11.96 27.25
CA ASP A 513 -3.34 10.77 28.11
C ASP A 513 -3.55 9.44 27.36
N ALA A 514 -3.71 9.45 26.03
CA ALA A 514 -4.11 8.27 25.24
C ALA A 514 -3.22 8.04 24.01
N GLN A 515 -1.91 8.18 24.20
CA GLN A 515 -0.90 7.89 23.18
C GLN A 515 -1.04 6.47 22.60
N PRO A 516 -0.66 6.25 21.32
CA PRO A 516 -0.57 4.92 20.75
C PRO A 516 0.39 4.03 21.54
N THR A 517 0.06 2.73 21.66
CA THR A 517 0.91 1.75 22.37
C THR A 517 1.38 0.66 21.42
N ASN A 518 2.53 0.05 21.69
CA ASN A 518 3.06 -1.04 20.86
C ASN A 518 2.21 -2.33 20.89
N LYS A 519 1.10 -2.36 21.65
CA LYS A 519 0.19 -3.52 21.77
C LYS A 519 -0.96 -3.48 20.76
N CYS A 520 -1.38 -2.30 20.32
CA CYS A 520 -2.52 -2.11 19.43
C CYS A 520 -2.19 -1.14 18.29
N VAL A 521 -2.75 -1.38 17.11
CA VAL A 521 -2.71 -0.42 16.00
C VAL A 521 -3.85 0.57 16.18
N ARG A 522 -3.54 1.88 16.18
CA ARG A 522 -4.55 2.94 16.33
C ARG A 522 -5.36 3.10 15.05
N ALA A 523 -6.59 2.59 15.07
CA ALA A 523 -7.57 2.86 14.03
C ALA A 523 -8.03 4.33 14.09
N LYS A 524 -8.38 4.89 12.93
CA LYS A 524 -9.03 6.20 12.82
C LYS A 524 -10.44 6.02 12.27
N ILE A 525 -11.42 6.62 12.94
CA ILE A 525 -12.83 6.53 12.55
C ILE A 525 -13.40 7.90 12.22
N ASN A 526 -14.38 7.90 11.31
CA ASN A 526 -15.37 8.95 11.18
C ASN A 526 -16.74 8.31 10.95
N ILE A 527 -17.54 8.26 12.01
CA ILE A 527 -18.85 7.60 12.06
C ILE A 527 -19.92 8.62 12.43
N ALA A 528 -21.06 8.60 11.76
CA ALA A 528 -22.22 9.36 12.18
C ALA A 528 -23.50 8.52 12.18
N MET A 529 -24.31 8.71 13.23
CA MET A 529 -25.69 8.25 13.34
C MET A 529 -26.58 9.47 13.16
N ILE A 530 -27.29 9.55 12.04
CA ILE A 530 -28.12 10.70 11.65
C ILE A 530 -29.57 10.27 11.60
N CYS A 531 -30.45 10.93 12.35
CA CYS A 531 -31.82 10.50 12.56
C CYS A 531 -32.82 11.62 12.32
N GLN A 532 -33.86 11.34 11.53
CA GLN A 532 -34.97 12.25 11.25
C GLN A 532 -36.28 11.60 11.70
N THR A 533 -37.02 12.27 12.59
CA THR A 533 -38.32 11.78 13.07
C THR A 533 -39.42 12.22 12.11
N LEU A 534 -40.13 11.26 11.52
CA LEU A 534 -41.38 11.51 10.82
C LEU A 534 -42.55 11.17 11.75
N VAL A 535 -43.48 12.12 11.89
CA VAL A 535 -44.71 11.96 12.67
C VAL A 535 -45.88 11.98 11.68
N SER A 536 -46.76 10.98 11.76
CA SER A 536 -48.07 10.99 11.09
C SER A 536 -49.12 11.48 12.07
N PRO A 537 -49.61 12.73 11.98
CA PRO A 537 -50.54 13.28 12.95
C PRO A 537 -51.79 12.40 13.08
N PRO A 538 -52.23 12.06 14.31
CA PRO A 538 -53.43 11.25 14.50
C PRO A 538 -54.69 12.04 14.13
N GLU A 539 -55.79 11.33 13.84
CA GLU A 539 -57.07 11.97 13.53
C GLU A 539 -57.70 12.62 14.78
N GLY A 540 -57.81 13.95 14.75
CA GLY A 540 -58.38 14.81 15.81
C GLY A 540 -57.36 15.22 16.88
N ASP A 541 -57.83 15.80 17.99
CA ASP A 541 -57.02 16.21 19.15
C ASP A 541 -56.54 15.00 20.00
N LYS A 542 -55.97 13.98 19.35
CA LYS A 542 -55.38 12.83 20.04
C LYS A 542 -53.88 13.06 20.24
N GLU A 543 -53.35 12.61 21.38
CA GLU A 543 -51.91 12.59 21.60
C GLU A 543 -51.21 11.67 20.59
N ILE A 544 -49.99 12.04 20.19
CA ILE A 544 -49.16 11.26 19.27
C ILE A 544 -48.74 9.97 19.98
N SER A 545 -49.11 8.82 19.41
CA SER A 545 -48.69 7.51 19.93
C SER A 545 -47.38 7.01 19.27
N ARG A 546 -46.78 5.95 19.81
CA ARG A 546 -45.62 5.31 19.18
C ARG A 546 -45.95 4.70 17.81
N ASP A 547 -47.21 4.33 17.55
CA ASP A 547 -47.63 3.83 16.22
C ASP A 547 -47.64 4.95 15.16
N ASN A 548 -47.64 6.22 15.59
CA ASN A 548 -47.64 7.40 14.72
C ASN A 548 -46.23 7.90 14.35
N ILE A 549 -45.16 7.34 14.91
CA ILE A 549 -43.79 7.83 14.71
C ILE A 549 -42.88 6.83 13.98
N LEU A 550 -42.06 7.36 13.08
CA LEU A 550 -41.07 6.63 12.30
C LEU A 550 -39.74 7.39 12.30
N CYS A 551 -38.69 6.81 12.88
CA CYS A 551 -37.34 7.33 12.76
C CYS A 551 -36.69 6.83 11.47
N LYS A 552 -36.34 7.73 10.56
CA LYS A 552 -35.42 7.46 9.46
C LYS A 552 -33.99 7.63 9.94
N ILE A 553 -33.22 6.55 9.86
CA ILE A 553 -31.81 6.49 10.25
C ILE A 553 -30.95 6.47 8.99
N THR A 554 -29.93 7.32 8.95
CA THR A 554 -28.78 7.20 8.07
C THR A 554 -27.54 7.02 8.94
N TYR A 555 -26.94 5.83 8.87
CA TYR A 555 -25.70 5.51 9.55
C TYR A 555 -24.56 5.51 8.52
N VAL A 556 -23.46 6.22 8.81
CA VAL A 556 -22.25 6.18 7.98
C VAL A 556 -21.05 5.82 8.82
N ALA A 557 -20.16 5.00 8.26
CA ALA A 557 -18.91 4.61 8.90
C ALA A 557 -17.77 4.63 7.88
N ASN A 558 -16.79 5.48 8.13
CA ASN A 558 -15.50 5.48 7.45
C ASN A 558 -14.46 5.04 8.47
N VAL A 559 -13.82 3.89 8.23
CA VAL A 559 -12.88 3.29 9.17
C VAL A 559 -11.55 3.06 8.46
N ASN A 560 -10.51 3.73 8.94
CA ASN A 560 -9.13 3.42 8.59
C ASN A 560 -8.55 2.50 9.67
N PRO A 561 -8.15 1.26 9.36
CA PRO A 561 -7.67 0.28 10.34
C PRO A 561 -6.26 0.59 10.89
N GLY A 562 -5.66 1.73 10.51
CA GLY A 562 -4.38 2.25 11.04
C GLY A 562 -3.12 1.54 10.55
N GLY A 563 -3.27 0.45 9.79
CA GLY A 563 -2.19 -0.41 9.32
C GLY A 563 -2.76 -1.65 8.63
N TRP A 564 -1.87 -2.52 8.15
CA TRP A 564 -2.22 -3.67 7.32
C TRP A 564 -3.26 -4.61 7.95
N ALA A 565 -4.23 -5.03 7.13
CA ALA A 565 -5.20 -6.08 7.40
C ALA A 565 -5.70 -6.65 6.07
N PRO A 566 -5.97 -7.97 5.94
CA PRO A 566 -6.44 -8.53 4.68
C PRO A 566 -7.80 -7.97 4.28
N ALA A 567 -7.89 -7.56 3.01
CA ALA A 567 -9.08 -6.89 2.49
C ALA A 567 -10.32 -7.79 2.47
N SER A 568 -10.15 -9.07 2.10
CA SER A 568 -11.21 -10.08 2.14
C SER A 568 -11.81 -10.24 3.53
N VAL A 569 -10.96 -10.35 4.57
CA VAL A 569 -11.40 -10.51 5.96
C VAL A 569 -12.14 -9.28 6.47
N LEU A 570 -11.59 -8.07 6.26
CA LEU A 570 -12.28 -6.83 6.64
C LEU A 570 -13.64 -6.68 5.94
N ARG A 571 -13.72 -7.01 4.65
CA ARG A 571 -14.97 -6.96 3.87
C ARG A 571 -16.00 -7.98 4.34
N ALA A 572 -15.58 -9.20 4.69
CA ALA A 572 -16.45 -10.24 5.24
C ALA A 572 -16.99 -9.86 6.63
N VAL A 573 -16.11 -9.44 7.56
CA VAL A 573 -16.50 -8.99 8.90
C VAL A 573 -17.45 -7.79 8.82
N ALA A 574 -17.12 -6.77 8.02
CA ALA A 574 -18.01 -5.61 7.82
C ALA A 574 -19.37 -6.02 7.24
N LYS A 575 -19.40 -6.92 6.25
CA LYS A 575 -20.65 -7.39 5.62
C LYS A 575 -21.62 -8.02 6.63
N ARG A 576 -21.13 -8.71 7.68
CA ARG A 576 -21.99 -9.32 8.70
C ARG A 576 -22.24 -8.43 9.91
N GLU A 577 -21.20 -7.78 10.46
CA GLU A 577 -21.32 -7.08 11.74
C GLU A 577 -22.12 -5.78 11.67
N TYR A 578 -22.06 -5.01 10.56
CA TYR A 578 -22.81 -3.75 10.49
C TYR A 578 -24.35 -3.94 10.41
N PRO A 579 -24.92 -4.85 9.59
CA PRO A 579 -26.34 -5.18 9.65
C PRO A 579 -26.76 -5.73 11.02
N LYS A 580 -25.95 -6.61 11.61
CA LYS A 580 -26.18 -7.20 12.94
C LYS A 580 -26.21 -6.14 14.04
N PHE A 581 -25.25 -5.21 14.04
CA PHE A 581 -25.21 -4.05 14.93
C PHE A 581 -26.48 -3.22 14.79
N LEU A 582 -26.82 -2.77 13.58
CA LEU A 582 -27.97 -1.88 13.36
C LEU A 582 -29.26 -2.52 13.84
N LYS A 583 -29.53 -3.76 13.43
CA LYS A 583 -30.71 -4.55 13.82
C LYS A 583 -30.83 -4.74 15.34
N ARG A 584 -29.72 -5.09 16.00
CA ARG A 584 -29.63 -5.29 17.45
C ARG A 584 -29.83 -3.97 18.21
N PHE A 585 -29.18 -2.91 17.77
CA PHE A 585 -29.26 -1.59 18.39
C PHE A 585 -30.65 -0.96 18.25
N THR A 586 -31.26 -0.99 17.06
CA THR A 586 -32.61 -0.40 16.87
C THR A 586 -33.69 -1.17 17.63
N SER A 587 -33.61 -2.51 17.66
CA SER A 587 -34.47 -3.35 18.50
C SER A 587 -34.32 -3.04 19.99
N TYR A 588 -33.08 -2.84 20.46
CA TYR A 588 -32.79 -2.44 21.84
C TYR A 588 -33.43 -1.08 22.20
N VAL A 589 -33.33 -0.08 21.31
CA VAL A 589 -33.98 1.22 21.55
C VAL A 589 -35.50 1.06 21.63
N GLN A 590 -36.12 0.31 20.71
CA GLN A 590 -37.56 0.02 20.75
C GLN A 590 -37.98 -0.65 22.07
N GLU A 591 -37.24 -1.66 22.53
CA GLU A 591 -37.51 -2.34 23.81
C GLU A 591 -37.44 -1.37 25.00
N LYS A 592 -36.39 -0.53 25.05
CA LYS A 592 -36.16 0.40 26.17
C LYS A 592 -37.09 1.61 26.19
N THR A 593 -37.76 1.94 25.08
CA THR A 593 -38.70 3.08 24.99
C THR A 593 -40.17 2.68 24.94
N ALA A 594 -40.51 1.43 24.60
CA ALA A 594 -41.89 0.96 24.42
C ALA A 594 -42.88 1.39 25.52
N SER A 595 -42.47 1.36 26.78
CA SER A 595 -43.29 1.73 27.95
C SER A 595 -42.94 3.10 28.56
N LYS A 596 -42.19 3.95 27.85
CA LYS A 596 -41.78 5.30 28.30
C LYS A 596 -42.52 6.39 27.50
N PRO A 597 -42.76 7.58 28.08
CA PRO A 597 -43.19 8.76 27.33
C PRO A 597 -42.27 9.03 26.14
N ILE A 598 -42.82 9.60 25.06
CA ILE A 598 -42.06 9.91 23.85
C ILE A 598 -41.17 11.14 24.10
N LEU A 599 -39.89 11.03 23.76
CA LEU A 599 -38.93 12.13 23.79
C LEU A 599 -38.64 12.58 22.35
N PHE A 600 -39.05 13.79 21.96
CA PHE A 600 -38.97 14.31 20.58
C PHE A 600 -37.64 15.01 20.24
#